data_AF-A0A9R1W8J2-F1
#
_entry.id   AF-A0A9R1W8J2-F1
#
_cell.length_a   1.000
_cell.length_b   1.000
_cell.length_c   1.000
_cell.angle_alpha   90.00
_cell.angle_beta   90.00
_cell.angle_gamma   90.00
#
_symmetry.space_group_name_H-M   'P 1'
#
loop_
_entity.id
_entity.type
_entity.pdbx_description
1 polymer ?
#
loop_
_entity_poly.entity_id
_entity_poly.type
_entity_poly.pdbx_seq_one_letter_code
_entity_poly.pdbx_strand_id
1 'polypeptide(L)'
;MEQYEASSWREMSTERSSQIKKLVEQHTCVRNFRSVDLMDPTWIARQFLKEMIRKPNMKCKEMQAIIQSKFHCKVSWSKCYREKCRAISFVRNKTLIEI
;
A
#
# COMPACT_ATOMS: atom_id res chain seq x y z
N MET A 1 -27.71 5.85 -28.49
CA MET A 1 -27.22 4.48 -28.71
C MET A 1 -25.97 4.61 -29.54
N GLU A 2 -24.82 4.75 -28.90
CA GLU A 2 -23.53 4.95 -29.57
C GLU A 2 -22.57 3.88 -29.06
N GLN A 3 -21.97 3.19 -30.03
CA GLN A 3 -21.52 1.82 -29.92
C GLN A 3 -20.24 1.71 -29.10
N TYR A 4 -20.18 0.67 -28.27
CA TYR A 4 -19.02 0.30 -27.48
C TYR A 4 -17.98 -0.36 -28.40
N GLU A 5 -17.00 0.41 -28.88
CA GLU A 5 -15.87 -0.20 -29.59
C GLU A 5 -14.90 -0.85 -28.60
N ALA A 6 -14.80 -2.17 -28.69
CA ALA A 6 -13.84 -2.98 -27.96
C ALA A 6 -12.40 -2.53 -28.30
N SER A 7 -11.68 -2.01 -27.30
CA SER A 7 -10.31 -1.54 -27.43
C SER A 7 -9.33 -2.71 -27.63
N SER A 8 -9.11 -3.09 -28.88
CA SER A 8 -8.02 -3.95 -29.34
C SER A 8 -6.66 -3.27 -29.06
N TRP A 9 -5.80 -3.94 -28.30
CA TRP A 9 -4.39 -3.56 -28.13
C TRP A 9 -3.67 -3.85 -29.46
N ARG A 10 -3.37 -2.81 -30.25
CA ARG A 10 -2.44 -2.94 -31.38
C ARG A 10 -1.03 -2.72 -30.83
N GLU A 11 -0.29 -3.80 -30.65
CA GLU A 11 1.18 -3.70 -30.63
C GLU A 11 1.64 -3.20 -32.00
N MET A 12 2.58 -2.25 -32.01
CA MET A 12 3.23 -1.82 -33.25
C MET A 12 4.10 -3.00 -33.71
N SER A 13 3.72 -3.65 -34.81
CA SER A 13 4.34 -4.90 -35.27
C SER A 13 5.83 -4.78 -35.62
N THR A 14 6.37 -3.56 -35.69
CA THR A 14 7.73 -3.28 -36.16
C THR A 14 8.65 -2.64 -35.11
N GLU A 15 8.13 -2.16 -33.99
CA GLU A 15 8.93 -1.50 -32.95
C GLU A 15 8.48 -1.92 -31.55
N ARG A 16 9.44 -2.03 -30.61
CA ARG A 16 9.14 -2.25 -29.18
C ARG A 16 8.68 -0.95 -28.49
N SER A 17 7.77 -0.24 -29.14
CA SER A 17 7.19 1.00 -28.64
C SER A 17 5.67 0.86 -28.58
N SER A 18 5.10 1.39 -27.51
CA SER A 18 3.66 1.42 -27.31
C SER A 18 3.13 2.80 -27.64
N GLN A 19 2.12 2.88 -28.50
CA GLN A 19 1.45 4.15 -28.79
C GLN A 19 0.53 4.53 -27.62
N ILE A 20 0.73 5.72 -27.07
CA ILE A 20 -0.18 6.30 -26.07
C ILE A 20 -1.47 6.73 -26.80
N LYS A 21 -2.58 6.02 -26.56
CA LYS A 21 -3.87 6.29 -27.23
C LYS A 21 -4.64 7.47 -26.64
N LYS A 22 -4.46 7.75 -25.35
CA LYS A 22 -5.11 8.85 -24.63
C LYS A 22 -4.16 9.35 -23.55
N LEU A 23 -3.95 10.66 -23.49
CA LEU A 23 -3.24 11.32 -22.41
C LEU A 23 -4.28 12.17 -21.64
N VAL A 24 -4.46 11.87 -20.36
CA VAL A 24 -5.38 12.63 -19.49
C VAL A 24 -4.53 13.53 -18.61
N GLU A 25 -4.63 14.84 -18.82
CA GLU A 25 -3.82 15.87 -18.15
C GLU A 25 -4.06 15.89 -16.63
N GLN A 26 -5.32 15.71 -16.20
CA GLN A 26 -5.70 15.49 -14.81
C GLN A 26 -6.08 14.03 -14.57
N HIS A 27 -5.07 13.24 -14.25
CA HIS A 27 -5.23 11.84 -13.89
C HIS A 27 -5.86 11.71 -12.49
N THR A 28 -7.08 11.17 -12.41
CA THR A 28 -7.72 10.70 -11.17
C THR A 28 -7.44 9.23 -10.89
N CYS A 29 -6.61 8.57 -11.71
CA CYS A 29 -6.18 7.19 -11.52
C CYS A 29 -5.18 7.09 -10.36
N VAL A 30 -5.43 7.77 -9.24
CA VAL A 30 -5.05 7.21 -7.95
C VAL A 30 -5.65 5.83 -7.98
N ARG A 31 -4.81 4.81 -8.26
CA ARG A 31 -5.16 3.39 -8.15
C ARG A 31 -6.01 3.33 -6.91
N ASN A 32 -7.31 3.05 -7.05
CA ASN A 32 -8.24 3.11 -5.93
C ASN A 32 -7.65 2.18 -4.89
N PHE A 33 -6.93 2.75 -3.91
CA PHE A 33 -6.09 1.99 -3.03
C PHE A 33 -7.04 1.44 -2.00
N ARG A 34 -7.86 0.47 -2.41
CA ARG A 34 -8.71 -0.28 -1.50
C ARG A 34 -7.73 -0.86 -0.51
N SER A 35 -7.79 -0.34 0.71
CA SER A 35 -6.88 -0.56 1.82
C SER A 35 -6.72 -2.04 2.21
N VAL A 36 -7.43 -2.94 1.55
CA VAL A 36 -7.37 -4.38 1.74
C VAL A 36 -6.16 -4.96 1.01
N ASP A 37 -5.94 -4.61 -0.26
CA ASP A 37 -4.95 -5.29 -1.12
C ASP A 37 -3.56 -4.64 -1.11
N LEU A 38 -3.46 -3.33 -0.88
CA LEU A 38 -2.16 -2.64 -0.85
C LEU A 38 -1.46 -2.66 0.49
N MET A 39 -2.22 -2.92 1.54
CA MET A 39 -1.78 -2.79 2.92
C MET A 39 -1.79 -4.17 3.54
N ASP A 40 -0.93 -5.01 2.98
CA ASP A 40 -0.63 -6.33 3.51
C ASP A 40 -0.16 -6.20 4.96
N PRO A 41 -0.70 -7.00 5.88
CA PRO A 41 -0.27 -7.08 7.27
C PRO A 41 1.25 -7.09 7.49
N THR A 42 1.93 -7.91 6.70
CA THR A 42 3.38 -8.10 6.76
C THR A 42 4.09 -6.85 6.28
N TRP A 43 3.55 -6.17 5.25
CA TRP A 43 4.10 -4.93 4.73
C TRP A 43 4.01 -3.79 5.77
N ILE A 44 2.87 -3.63 6.44
CA ILE A 44 2.70 -2.63 7.50
C ILE A 44 3.68 -2.93 8.65
N ALA A 45 3.75 -4.17 9.10
CA ALA A 45 4.66 -4.57 10.16
C ALA A 45 6.13 -4.25 9.80
N ARG A 46 6.55 -4.49 8.55
CA ARG A 46 7.89 -4.14 8.06
C ARG A 46 8.14 -2.63 8.04
N GLN A 47 7.18 -1.83 7.58
CA GLN A 47 7.35 -0.37 7.55
C GLN A 47 7.49 0.24 8.95
N PHE A 48 6.78 -0.30 9.93
CA PHE A 48 6.80 0.21 11.29
C PHE A 48 7.81 -0.49 12.20
N LEU A 49 8.56 -1.48 11.73
CA LEU A 49 9.50 -2.23 12.56
C LEU A 49 10.54 -1.33 13.25
N LYS A 50 11.18 -0.43 12.48
CA LYS A 50 12.17 0.53 13.00
C LYS A 50 11.55 1.50 14.00
N GLU A 51 10.35 1.97 13.71
CA GLU A 51 9.63 2.92 14.57
C GLU A 51 9.13 2.24 15.85
N MET A 52 8.77 0.97 15.81
CA MET A 52 8.39 0.20 16.98
C MET A 52 9.58 -0.17 17.86
N ILE A 53 10.76 -0.41 17.28
CA ILE A 53 12.00 -0.58 18.05
C ILE A 53 12.35 0.72 18.78
N ARG A 54 12.27 1.86 18.09
CA ARG A 54 12.57 3.19 18.67
C ARG A 54 11.51 3.64 19.68
N LYS A 55 10.23 3.39 19.39
CA LYS A 55 9.08 3.82 20.19
C LYS A 55 8.09 2.65 20.36
N PRO A 56 8.35 1.72 21.30
CA PRO A 56 7.51 0.53 21.50
C PRO A 56 6.07 0.87 21.91
N ASN A 57 5.87 2.04 22.54
CA ASN A 57 4.57 2.52 22.99
C ASN A 57 3.82 3.39 21.97
N MET A 58 4.17 3.33 20.67
CA MET A 58 3.47 4.07 19.61
C MET A 58 1.96 3.79 19.64
N LYS A 59 1.12 4.83 19.64
CA LYS A 59 -0.34 4.67 19.66
C LYS A 59 -0.85 4.34 18.26
N CYS A 60 -1.92 3.54 18.16
CA CYS A 60 -2.53 3.20 16.86
C CYS A 60 -2.97 4.45 16.08
N LYS A 61 -3.40 5.52 16.77
CA LYS A 61 -3.76 6.81 16.16
C LYS A 61 -2.55 7.50 15.50
N GLU A 62 -1.37 7.39 16.09
CA GLU A 62 -0.13 7.89 15.49
C GLU A 62 0.21 7.08 14.24
N MET A 63 0.05 5.75 14.30
CA MET A 63 0.26 4.87 13.16
C MET A 63 -0.68 5.20 11.99
N GLN A 64 -1.97 5.47 12.30
CA GLN A 64 -2.94 5.95 11.31
C GLN A 64 -2.51 7.27 10.67
N ALA A 65 -2.06 8.23 11.48
CA ALA A 65 -1.64 9.53 10.98
C ALA A 65 -0.42 9.41 10.04
N ILE A 66 0.56 8.57 10.40
CA ILE A 66 1.74 8.31 9.56
C ILE A 66 1.34 7.64 8.24
N ILE A 67 0.44 6.65 8.29
CA ILE A 67 -0.05 5.98 7.08
C ILE A 67 -0.77 6.96 6.17
N GLN A 68 -1.63 7.81 6.74
CA GLN A 68 -2.39 8.80 6.00
C GLN A 68 -1.49 9.89 5.40
N SER A 69 -0.45 10.33 6.13
CA SER A 69 0.44 11.39 5.64
C SER A 69 1.44 10.87 4.61
N LYS A 70 2.00 9.67 4.81
CA LYS A 70 3.07 9.12 3.97
C LYS A 70 2.57 8.37 2.74
N PHE A 71 1.43 7.68 2.88
CA PHE A 71 0.90 6.81 1.82
C PHE A 71 -0.47 7.26 1.31
N HIS A 72 -1.01 8.36 1.83
CA HIS A 72 -2.33 8.90 1.46
C HIS A 72 -3.47 7.87 1.55
N CYS A 73 -3.30 6.84 2.38
CA CYS A 73 -4.24 5.73 2.53
C CYS A 73 -5.01 5.88 3.84
N LYS A 74 -6.35 5.85 3.75
CA LYS A 74 -7.20 5.83 4.93
C LYS A 74 -7.28 4.40 5.49
N VAL A 75 -6.92 4.25 6.76
CA VAL A 75 -6.94 2.96 7.46
C VAL A 75 -7.79 3.01 8.73
N SER A 76 -8.53 1.95 8.99
CA SER A 76 -9.32 1.84 10.22
C SER A 76 -8.43 1.61 11.44
N TRP A 77 -8.93 2.01 12.61
CA TRP A 77 -8.20 1.87 13.86
C TRP A 77 -7.96 0.38 14.19
N SER A 78 -8.97 -0.46 14.00
CA SER A 78 -8.88 -1.90 14.25
C SER A 78 -7.84 -2.58 13.35
N LYS A 79 -7.69 -2.13 12.10
CA LYS A 79 -6.62 -2.62 11.21
C LYS A 79 -5.25 -2.23 11.77
N CYS A 80 -5.08 -0.98 12.17
CA CYS A 80 -3.83 -0.52 12.80
C CYS A 80 -3.50 -1.30 14.09
N TYR A 81 -4.49 -1.59 14.92
CA TYR A 81 -4.31 -2.38 16.13
C TYR A 81 -3.82 -3.80 15.82
N ARG A 82 -4.49 -4.52 14.90
CA ARG A 82 -4.09 -5.87 14.51
C ARG A 82 -2.68 -5.93 13.95
N GLU A 83 -2.32 -4.98 13.09
CA GLU A 83 -0.98 -4.94 12.52
C GLU A 83 0.09 -4.57 13.54
N LYS A 84 -0.23 -3.70 14.50
CA LYS A 84 0.65 -3.42 15.63
C LYS A 84 0.92 -4.69 16.46
N CYS A 85 -0.11 -5.45 16.81
CA CYS A 85 0.06 -6.70 17.56
C CYS A 85 0.93 -7.72 16.79
N ARG A 86 0.73 -7.85 15.48
CA ARG A 86 1.54 -8.71 14.61
C ARG A 86 2.99 -8.26 14.53
N ALA A 87 3.23 -6.97 14.34
CA ALA A 87 4.57 -6.40 14.29
C ALA A 87 5.33 -6.60 15.61
N ILE A 88 4.68 -6.41 16.76
CA ILE A 88 5.26 -6.70 18.08
C ILE A 88 5.59 -8.19 18.21
N SER A 89 4.69 -9.09 17.80
CA SER A 89 4.97 -10.52 17.79
C SER A 89 6.17 -10.86 16.90
N PHE A 90 6.31 -10.20 15.75
CA PHE A 90 7.43 -10.42 14.84
C PHE A 90 8.77 -9.92 15.41
N VAL A 91 8.78 -8.74 16.06
CA VAL A 91 9.96 -8.23 16.78
C VAL A 91 10.36 -9.20 17.88
N ARG A 92 9.41 -9.61 18.74
CA ARG A 92 9.67 -10.55 19.85
C ARG A 92 10.19 -11.89 19.37
N ASN A 93 9.62 -12.45 18.30
CA ASN A 93 10.04 -13.75 17.77
C ASN A 93 11.39 -13.67 17.04
N LYS A 94 11.71 -12.58 16.33
CA LYS A 94 13.05 -12.41 15.74
C LYS A 94 14.13 -12.26 16.81
N THR A 95 13.87 -11.53 17.89
CA THR A 95 14.81 -11.41 19.01
C THR A 95 15.01 -12.73 19.77
N LEU A 96 14.12 -13.72 19.63
CA LEU A 96 14.27 -15.04 20.26
C LEU A 96 15.06 -16.05 19.41
N ILE A 97 15.31 -15.75 18.13
CA ILE A 97 16.07 -16.64 17.22
C ILE A 97 17.56 -16.24 17.19
N GLU A 98 17.91 -15.05 17.68
CA GLU A 98 19.28 -14.52 17.73
C GLU A 98 19.90 -14.54 19.15
N ILE A 99 19.35 -15.32 20.09
CA ILE A 99 19.92 -15.55 21.44
C ILE A 99 20.28 -17.02 21.61
#